data_AF-A0A2V9TDR8-F1
#
_entry.id   AF-A0A2V9TDR8-F1
#
_cell.length_a   1.000
_cell.length_b   1.000
_cell.length_c   1.000
_cell.angle_alpha   90.00
_cell.angle_beta   90.00
_cell.angle_gamma   90.00
#
_symmetry.space_group_name_H-M   'P 1'
#
loop_
_entity.id
_entity.type
_entity.pdbx_description
1 polymer ?
#
loop_
_entity_poly.entity_id
_entity_poly.type
_entity_poly.pdbx_seq_one_letter_code
_entity_poly.pdbx_strand_id
1 'polypeptide(L)'
;MTSLNISLPEALKAYVEGQVASGDWGTPSEYVRELIRQDKERRLGNLEQDLIAAARGAKIELPVADIRKKGLVPALRARARRK
;
A
#
# COMPACT_ATOMS: atom_id res chain seq x y z
N MET A 1 -18.35 -10.56 15.01
CA MET A 1 -16.99 -10.10 15.35
C MET A 1 -16.03 -11.23 15.07
N THR A 2 -14.97 -10.98 14.32
CA THR A 2 -13.92 -11.97 14.06
C THR A 2 -12.79 -11.70 15.05
N SER A 3 -12.38 -12.69 15.83
CA SER A 3 -11.24 -12.55 16.75
C SER A 3 -9.94 -12.83 16.01
N LEU A 4 -8.93 -12.01 16.28
CA LEU A 4 -7.57 -12.20 15.79
C LEU A 4 -6.65 -12.33 17.02
N ASN A 5 -6.07 -13.51 17.21
CA ASN A 5 -5.06 -13.73 18.24
C ASN A 5 -3.68 -13.50 17.62
N ILE A 6 -2.90 -12.63 18.24
CA ILE A 6 -1.57 -12.24 17.77
C ILE A 6 -0.61 -12.26 18.96
N SER A 7 0.52 -12.93 18.79
CA SER A 7 1.63 -12.88 19.74
C SER A 7 2.56 -11.74 19.38
N LEU A 8 2.80 -10.84 20.32
CA LEU A 8 3.70 -9.71 20.14
C LEU A 8 4.91 -9.87 21.07
N PRO A 9 6.13 -9.55 20.61
CA PRO A 9 7.27 -9.35 21.49
C PRO A 9 6.98 -8.33 22.58
N GLU A 10 7.64 -8.48 23.74
CA GLU A 10 7.39 -7.66 24.92
C GLU A 10 7.54 -6.15 24.66
N ALA A 11 8.55 -5.76 23.87
CA ALA A 11 8.75 -4.35 23.48
C ALA A 11 7.55 -3.77 22.70
N LEU A 12 6.94 -4.56 21.80
CA LEU A 12 5.77 -4.11 21.04
C LEU A 12 4.52 -4.08 21.90
N LYS A 13 4.38 -5.03 22.84
CA LYS A 13 3.29 -5.01 23.83
C LYS A 13 3.34 -3.73 24.68
N ALA A 14 4.51 -3.41 25.25
CA ALA A 14 4.70 -2.22 26.07
C ALA A 14 4.42 -0.92 25.29
N TYR A 15 4.82 -0.87 24.02
CA TYR A 15 4.51 0.25 23.15
C TYR A 15 2.99 0.44 22.96
N VAL A 16 2.26 -0.65 22.66
CA VAL A 16 0.80 -0.61 22.48
C VAL A 16 0.10 -0.22 23.79
N GLU A 17 0.54 -0.76 24.93
CA GLU A 17 0.02 -0.37 26.24
C GLU A 17 0.25 1.12 26.55
N GLY A 18 1.41 1.67 26.17
CA GLY A 18 1.69 3.10 26.27
C GLY A 18 0.75 3.97 25.41
N GLN A 19 0.40 3.52 24.20
CA GLN A 19 -0.58 4.20 23.35
C GLN A 19 -2.00 4.14 23.93
N VAL A 20 -2.38 3.03 24.56
CA VAL A 20 -3.67 2.95 25.27
C VAL A 20 -3.68 3.86 26.49
N ALA A 21 -2.56 3.95 27.21
CA ALA A 21 -2.41 4.81 28.37
C ALA A 21 -2.40 6.31 28.04
N SER A 22 -2.07 6.73 26.80
CA SER A 22 -2.17 8.13 26.39
C SER A 22 -3.62 8.63 26.27
N GLY A 23 -4.60 7.70 26.31
CA GLY A 23 -6.02 8.00 26.30
C GLY A 23 -6.66 8.08 24.91
N ASP A 24 -5.86 7.91 23.86
CA ASP A 24 -6.33 7.95 22.46
C ASP A 24 -7.07 6.66 22.05
N TRP A 25 -6.84 5.55 22.76
CA TRP A 25 -7.50 4.26 22.52
C TRP A 25 -7.86 3.57 23.83
N GLY A 26 -9.03 2.93 23.88
CA GLY A 26 -9.53 2.26 25.09
C GLY A 26 -9.01 0.83 25.26
N THR A 27 -8.54 0.18 24.20
CA THR A 27 -7.96 -1.17 24.25
C THR A 27 -6.84 -1.37 23.24
N PRO A 28 -5.89 -2.30 23.47
CA PRO A 28 -4.88 -2.69 22.49
C PRO A 28 -5.49 -3.12 21.14
N SER A 29 -6.63 -3.82 21.16
CA SER A 29 -7.32 -4.24 19.95
C SER A 29 -7.87 -3.07 19.13
N GLU A 30 -8.24 -1.98 19.78
CA GLU A 30 -8.69 -0.76 19.11
C GLU A 30 -7.54 -0.04 18.41
N TYR A 31 -6.41 0.11 19.10
CA TYR A 31 -5.18 0.65 18.51
C TYR A 31 -4.74 -0.15 17.27
N VAL A 32 -4.74 -1.49 17.36
CA VAL A 32 -4.36 -2.35 16.24
C VAL A 32 -5.34 -2.23 15.07
N ARG A 33 -6.65 -2.12 15.32
CA ARG A 33 -7.63 -1.91 14.24
C ARG A 33 -7.40 -0.59 13.51
N GLU A 34 -7.11 0.47 14.25
CA GLU A 34 -6.84 1.77 13.66
C GLU A 34 -5.53 1.76 12.86
N LEU A 35 -4.48 1.11 13.37
CA LEU A 35 -3.24 0.89 12.60
C LEU A 35 -3.50 0.18 11.26
N ILE A 36 -4.34 -0.86 11.25
CA ILE A 36 -4.70 -1.57 10.02
C ILE A 36 -5.47 -0.65 9.06
N ARG A 37 -6.37 0.19 9.56
CA ARG A 37 -7.11 1.16 8.74
C ARG A 37 -6.16 2.17 8.10
N GLN A 38 -5.23 2.72 8.88
CA GLN A 38 -4.22 3.65 8.39
C GLN A 38 -3.25 3.01 7.40
N ASP A 39 -2.84 1.76 7.61
CA ASP A 39 -2.01 1.03 6.64
C ASP A 39 -2.76 0.85 5.31
N LYS A 40 -4.05 0.48 5.37
CA LYS A 40 -4.90 0.35 4.19
C LYS A 40 -5.04 1.69 3.46
N GLU A 41 -5.31 2.78 4.18
CA GLU A 41 -5.41 4.12 3.60
C GLU A 41 -4.10 4.58 2.98
N ARG A 42 -2.95 4.36 3.64
CA ARG A 42 -1.63 4.66 3.07
C ARG A 42 -1.36 3.87 1.80
N ARG A 43 -1.64 2.56 1.78
CA ARG A 43 -1.47 1.74 0.56
C ARG A 43 -2.37 2.21 -0.59
N LEU A 44 -3.59 2.64 -0.29
CA LEU A 44 -4.51 3.18 -1.29
C LEU A 44 -4.05 4.56 -1.79
N GLY A 45 -3.64 5.45 -0.89
CA GLY A 45 -3.15 6.79 -1.23
C GLY A 45 -1.84 6.75 -2.03
N ASN A 46 -0.95 5.80 -1.74
CA ASN A 46 0.28 5.60 -2.50
C ASN A 46 -0.02 5.25 -3.96
N LEU A 47 -1.10 4.50 -4.24
CA LEU A 47 -1.48 4.18 -5.62
C LEU A 47 -1.86 5.44 -6.41
N GLU A 48 -2.61 6.35 -5.81
CA GLU A 48 -2.97 7.62 -6.46
C GLU A 48 -1.71 8.47 -6.72
N GLN A 49 -0.82 8.58 -5.74
CA GLN A 49 0.45 9.28 -5.91
C GLN A 49 1.34 8.66 -7.00
N ASP A 50 1.42 7.33 -7.04
CA ASP A 50 2.15 6.59 -8.06
C ASP A 50 1.54 6.80 -9.46
N LEU A 51 0.22 6.86 -9.57
CA LEU A 51 -0.48 7.15 -10.83
C LEU A 51 -0.24 8.60 -11.28
N ILE A 52 -0.28 9.57 -10.37
CA ILE A 52 0.05 10.97 -10.66
C ILE A 52 1.51 11.10 -11.11
N ALA A 53 2.43 10.42 -10.41
CA ALA A 53 3.84 10.39 -10.78
C ALA A 53 4.05 9.74 -12.16
N ALA A 54 3.35 8.64 -12.46
CA ALA A 54 3.38 7.99 -13.76
C ALA A 54 2.80 8.88 -14.87
N ALA A 55 1.70 9.60 -14.60
CA ALA A 55 1.08 10.52 -15.56
C ALA A 55 1.98 11.74 -15.87
N ARG A 56 2.76 12.22 -14.89
CA ARG A 56 3.80 13.24 -15.08
C ARG A 56 5.09 12.68 -15.67
N GLY A 57 5.24 11.36 -15.67
CA GLY A 57 6.41 10.65 -16.16
C GLY A 57 6.55 10.67 -17.68
N ALA A 58 7.54 9.92 -18.17
CA ALA A 58 7.86 9.89 -19.58
C ALA A 58 6.71 9.27 -20.40
N LYS A 59 6.27 9.98 -21.44
CA LYS A 59 5.35 9.44 -22.44
C LYS A 59 6.03 8.28 -23.18
N ILE A 60 5.35 7.13 -23.23
CA ILE A 60 5.81 5.96 -23.98
C ILE A 60 4.99 5.89 -25.26
N GLU A 61 5.63 6.18 -26.40
CA GLU A 61 5.01 5.96 -27.69
C GLU A 61 5.11 4.48 -28.09
N LEU A 62 3.96 3.89 -28.42
CA LEU A 62 3.81 2.50 -28.81
C LEU A 62 3.07 2.41 -30.15
N PRO A 63 3.62 1.71 -31.15
CA PRO A 63 2.89 1.41 -32.38
C PRO A 63 1.68 0.53 -32.07
N VAL A 64 0.51 0.87 -32.63
CA VAL A 64 -0.74 0.10 -32.46
C VAL A 64 -0.57 -1.37 -32.90
N ALA A 65 0.31 -1.62 -33.88
CA ALA A 65 0.65 -2.96 -34.35
C ALA A 65 1.29 -3.85 -33.27
N ASP A 66 2.10 -3.27 -32.37
CA ASP A 66 2.74 -4.01 -31.28
C ASP A 66 1.74 -4.36 -30.16
N ILE A 67 0.77 -3.47 -29.91
CA ILE A 67 -0.33 -3.72 -28.96
C ILE A 67 -1.18 -4.89 -29.45
N ARG A 68 -1.51 -4.93 -30.75
CA ARG A 68 -2.33 -5.99 -31.34
C ARG A 68 -1.62 -7.35 -31.37
N LYS A 69 -0.29 -7.38 -31.45
CA LYS A 69 0.51 -8.63 -31.46
C LYS A 69 0.85 -9.17 -30.07
N LYS A 70 1.19 -8.31 -29.10
CA LYS A 70 1.77 -8.72 -27.80
C LYS A 70 0.88 -8.39 -26.60
N GLY A 71 -0.19 -7.62 -26.80
CA GLY A 71 -0.99 -7.06 -25.72
C GLY A 71 -0.36 -5.81 -25.10
N LEU A 72 -1.19 -4.95 -24.50
CA LEU A 72 -0.77 -3.65 -23.96
C LEU A 72 0.25 -3.77 -22.82
N VAL A 73 -0.03 -4.63 -21.84
CA VAL A 73 0.82 -4.78 -20.64
C VAL A 73 2.20 -5.38 -20.97
N PRO A 74 2.32 -6.44 -21.78
CA PRO A 74 3.63 -6.98 -22.17
C PRO A 74 4.44 -6.01 -23.03
N ALA A 75 3.80 -5.27 -23.95
CA ALA A 75 4.47 -4.27 -24.78
C ALA A 75 5.02 -3.10 -23.96
N LEU A 76 4.23 -2.59 -22.99
CA LEU A 76 4.66 -1.54 -22.06
C LEU A 76 5.82 -2.01 -21.17
N ARG A 77 5.76 -3.21 -20.59
CA ARG A 77 6.86 -3.75 -19.75
C ARG A 77 8.16 -3.93 -20.55
N ALA A 78 8.08 -4.41 -21.78
CA ALA A 78 9.25 -4.58 -22.65
C ALA A 78 9.91 -3.23 -23.00
N ARG A 79 9.12 -2.16 -23.10
CA ARG A 79 9.62 -0.81 -23.41
C ARG A 79 10.15 -0.09 -22.17
N ALA A 80 9.48 -0.24 -21.02
CA ALA A 80 9.91 0.34 -19.75
C ALA A 80 11.23 -0.25 -19.22
N ARG A 81 11.52 -1.54 -19.51
CA ARG A 81 12.78 -2.21 -19.13
C ARG A 81 13.98 -1.88 -20.04
N ARG A 82 13.79 -1.15 -21.14
CA ARG A 82 14.85 -0.79 -22.10
C ARG A 82 15.48 0.58 -21.84
N LYS A 83 15.03 1.30 -20.81
CA LYS A 83 15.68 2.50 -20.27
C LYS A 83 16.51 2.12 -19.07
#